data_AF-M1EQK6-F1
#
_entry.id   AF-M1EQK6-F1
#
_cell.length_a   1.000
_cell.length_b   1.000
_cell.length_c   1.000
_cell.angle_alpha   90.00
_cell.angle_beta   90.00
_cell.angle_gamma   90.00
#
_symmetry.space_group_name_H-M   'P 1'
#
loop_
_entity.id
_entity.type
_entity.pdbx_description
1 polymer ?
#
loop_
_entity_poly.entity_id
_entity_poly.type
_entity_poly.pdbx_seq_one_letter_code
_entity_poly.pdbx_strand_id
1 'polypeptide(L)'
;GAIKRNARWSTHTPLDEERDPLLHSFSNLKEVLNNITELSEIEPNVFLRPFLEVIRSEDTTGPITGLALTSVNKFLSYALIDPTHEGTAEGMENMADAVTHARFVGTDPASDEVVLMKILQVLRTLLLTPAGAHLTNESVCEIMQSCFRICF
;
A
#
# COMPACT_ATOMS: atom_id res chain seq x y z
N GLY A 1 -15.34 41.73 2.27
CA GLY A 1 -14.00 41.16 2.09
C GLY A 1 -14.13 39.90 1.26
N ALA A 2 -13.42 39.82 0.13
CA ALA A 2 -13.52 38.72 -0.81
C ALA A 2 -12.83 37.45 -0.27
N ILE A 3 -13.53 36.31 -0.34
CA ILE A 3 -13.02 34.99 0.02
C ILE A 3 -12.05 34.53 -1.09
N LYS A 4 -10.76 34.42 -0.75
CA LYS A 4 -9.75 33.76 -1.59
C LYS A 4 -10.01 32.25 -1.56
N ARG A 5 -10.55 31.70 -2.65
CA ARG A 5 -10.55 30.27 -2.93
C ARG A 5 -9.12 29.86 -3.30
N ASN A 6 -8.49 29.02 -2.49
CA ASN A 6 -7.23 28.36 -2.83
C ASN A 6 -7.50 27.33 -3.95
N ALA A 7 -7.35 27.76 -5.20
CA ALA A 7 -7.14 26.87 -6.33
C ALA A 7 -5.68 26.42 -6.32
N ARG A 8 -5.39 25.35 -5.58
CA ARG A 8 -4.04 24.76 -5.51
C ARG A 8 -4.00 23.31 -6.00
N TRP A 9 -4.99 22.92 -6.80
CA TRP A 9 -4.94 21.74 -7.65
C TRP A 9 -4.57 22.26 -9.03
N SER A 10 -3.26 22.44 -9.24
CA SER A 10 -2.73 22.73 -10.57
C SER A 10 -3.22 21.65 -11.52
N THR A 11 -3.64 22.06 -12.72
CA THR A 11 -3.97 21.23 -13.86
C THR A 11 -2.90 20.15 -14.08
N HIS A 12 -3.13 18.94 -13.56
CA HIS A 12 -2.43 17.75 -14.02
C HIS A 12 -2.91 17.49 -15.44
N THR A 13 -2.00 17.61 -16.41
CA THR A 13 -2.31 17.21 -17.78
C THR A 13 -2.18 15.68 -17.88
N PRO A 14 -2.93 15.01 -18.77
CA PRO A 14 -2.78 13.56 -18.99
C PRO A 14 -1.33 13.15 -19.31
N LEU A 15 -0.55 14.06 -19.90
CA LEU A 15 0.88 13.88 -20.18
C LEU A 15 1.75 13.83 -18.92
N ASP A 16 1.34 14.50 -17.83
CA ASP A 16 2.03 14.43 -16.54
C ASP A 16 1.69 13.12 -15.81
N GLU A 17 0.49 12.57 -16.00
CA GLU A 17 0.10 11.25 -15.47
C GLU A 17 0.89 10.10 -16.14
N GLU A 18 1.20 10.21 -17.44
CA GLU A 18 2.06 9.25 -18.14
C GLU A 18 3.52 9.29 -17.66
N ARG A 19 3.96 10.38 -17.02
CA ARG A 19 5.33 10.55 -16.52
C ARG A 19 5.51 10.14 -15.07
N ASP A 20 4.44 10.13 -14.29
CA ASP A 20 4.49 9.66 -12.90
C ASP A 20 4.41 8.13 -12.88
N PRO A 21 5.50 7.43 -12.49
CA PRO A 21 5.52 5.97 -12.50
C PRO A 21 4.45 5.35 -11.58
N LEU A 22 4.06 6.03 -10.49
CA LEU A 22 3.00 5.54 -9.60
C LEU A 22 1.64 5.59 -10.29
N LEU A 23 1.31 6.72 -10.93
CA LEU A 23 0.04 6.87 -11.65
C LEU A 23 -0.04 5.94 -12.87
N HIS A 24 1.07 5.72 -13.54
CA HIS A 24 1.15 4.73 -14.61
C HIS A 24 0.83 3.31 -14.10
N SER A 25 1.38 2.90 -12.94
CA SER A 25 1.11 1.62 -12.30
C SER A 25 -0.40 1.43 -11.99
N PHE A 26 -1.07 2.47 -11.48
CA PHE A 26 -2.52 2.45 -11.28
C PHE A 26 -3.33 2.43 -12.58
N SER A 27 -2.85 3.09 -13.63
CA SER A 27 -3.49 3.08 -14.95
C SER A 27 -3.47 1.68 -15.57
N ASN A 28 -2.33 0.99 -15.46
CA ASN A 28 -2.20 -0.40 -15.90
C ASN A 28 -3.10 -1.33 -15.07
N LEU A 29 -3.14 -1.17 -13.74
CA LEU A 29 -4.05 -1.95 -12.90
C LEU A 29 -5.51 -1.72 -13.30
N LYS A 30 -5.90 -0.48 -13.56
CA LYS A 30 -7.26 -0.16 -14.02
C LYS A 30 -7.58 -0.87 -15.35
N GLU A 31 -6.65 -0.92 -16.29
CA GLU A 31 -6.85 -1.65 -17.55
C GLU A 31 -7.04 -3.14 -17.31
N VAL A 32 -6.19 -3.77 -16.48
CA VAL A 32 -6.35 -5.18 -16.11
C VAL A 32 -7.72 -5.44 -15.47
N LEU A 33 -8.08 -4.65 -14.46
CA LEU A 33 -9.34 -4.83 -13.72
C LEU A 33 -10.59 -4.66 -14.60
N ASN A 34 -10.52 -3.86 -15.67
CA ASN A 34 -11.63 -3.70 -16.62
C ASN A 34 -11.81 -4.92 -17.57
N ASN A 35 -10.82 -5.81 -17.64
CA ASN A 35 -10.80 -6.94 -18.56
C ASN A 35 -11.00 -8.29 -17.86
N ILE A 36 -11.24 -8.31 -16.55
CA ILE A 36 -11.46 -9.53 -15.75
C ILE A 36 -12.86 -9.53 -15.13
N THR A 37 -13.37 -10.72 -14.81
CA THR A 37 -14.69 -10.84 -14.15
C THR A 37 -14.54 -11.01 -12.64
N GLU A 38 -13.56 -11.81 -12.23
CA GLU A 38 -13.25 -12.09 -10.83
C GLU A 38 -11.80 -11.77 -10.51
N LEU A 39 -11.54 -11.23 -9.32
CA LEU A 39 -10.18 -10.87 -8.90
C LEU A 39 -9.24 -12.09 -8.77
N SER A 40 -9.81 -13.28 -8.55
CA SER A 40 -9.09 -14.56 -8.51
C SER A 40 -8.49 -14.98 -9.86
N GLU A 41 -8.88 -14.34 -10.97
CA GLU A 41 -8.36 -14.61 -12.31
C GLU A 41 -6.97 -14.02 -12.54
N ILE A 42 -6.47 -13.18 -11.64
CA ILE A 42 -5.16 -12.52 -11.76
C ILE A 42 -4.27 -12.81 -10.57
N GLU A 43 -2.97 -12.83 -10.84
CA GLU A 43 -1.95 -13.02 -9.81
C GLU A 43 -2.02 -11.88 -8.77
N PRO A 44 -1.92 -12.17 -7.45
CA PRO A 44 -2.02 -11.17 -6.40
C PRO A 44 -1.13 -9.94 -6.60
N ASN A 45 0.11 -10.13 -7.03
CA ASN A 45 1.05 -9.03 -7.23
C ASN A 45 0.59 -8.02 -8.28
N VAL A 46 -0.24 -8.41 -9.25
CA VAL A 46 -0.76 -7.51 -10.29
C VAL A 46 -1.56 -6.37 -9.66
N PHE A 47 -2.39 -6.65 -8.65
CA PHE A 47 -3.18 -5.62 -7.97
C PHE A 47 -2.55 -5.09 -6.70
N LEU A 48 -1.60 -5.81 -6.07
CA LEU A 48 -0.89 -5.32 -4.90
C LEU A 48 0.14 -4.25 -5.25
N ARG A 49 0.93 -4.48 -6.31
CA ARG A 49 2.14 -3.70 -6.61
C ARG A 49 1.94 -2.19 -6.67
N PRO A 50 0.91 -1.61 -7.32
CA PRO A 50 0.73 -0.16 -7.36
C PRO A 50 0.60 0.49 -5.98
N PHE A 51 -0.04 -0.21 -5.03
CA PHE A 51 -0.18 0.28 -3.65
C PHE A 51 1.12 0.12 -2.86
N LEU A 52 1.86 -0.98 -3.08
CA LEU A 52 3.15 -1.19 -2.44
C LEU A 52 4.19 -0.18 -2.92
N GLU A 53 4.17 0.19 -4.20
CA GLU A 53 5.03 1.25 -4.75
C GLU A 53 4.75 2.61 -4.11
N VAL A 54 3.47 2.95 -3.86
CA VAL A 54 3.10 4.16 -3.11
C VAL A 54 3.63 4.15 -1.67
N ILE A 55 3.55 3.00 -1.00
CA ILE A 55 3.99 2.84 0.40
C ILE A 55 5.52 3.00 0.53
N ARG A 56 6.27 2.58 -0.49
CA ARG A 56 7.74 2.64 -0.52
C ARG A 56 8.28 3.97 -1.01
N SER A 57 7.47 4.74 -1.74
CA SER A 57 7.89 6.01 -2.30
C SER A 57 8.23 7.01 -1.19
N GLU A 58 9.38 7.67 -1.33
CA GLU A 58 9.79 8.74 -0.42
C GLU A 58 9.14 10.08 -0.78
N ASP A 59 8.50 10.16 -1.96
CA ASP A 59 7.87 11.37 -2.50
C ASP A 59 6.37 11.46 -2.18
N THR A 60 5.78 10.39 -1.63
CA THR A 60 4.35 10.35 -1.29
C THR A 60 4.09 10.98 0.07
N THR A 61 3.05 11.80 0.16
CA THR A 61 2.67 12.45 1.43
C THR A 61 1.99 11.46 2.38
N GLY A 62 2.07 11.71 3.68
CA GLY A 62 1.40 10.90 4.72
C GLY A 62 -0.06 10.53 4.39
N PRO A 63 -0.93 11.46 3.97
CA PRO A 63 -2.30 11.14 3.57
C PRO A 63 -2.40 10.15 2.40
N ILE A 64 -1.53 10.25 1.38
CA ILE A 64 -1.52 9.36 0.21
C ILE A 64 -1.04 7.96 0.64
N THR A 65 0.09 7.88 1.35
CA THR A 65 0.62 6.64 1.92
C THR A 65 -0.40 5.97 2.83
N GLY A 66 -1.07 6.75 3.68
CA GLY A 66 -2.13 6.30 4.57
C GLY A 66 -3.35 5.73 3.85
N LEU A 67 -3.67 6.19 2.64
CA LEU A 67 -4.73 5.60 1.82
C LEU A 67 -4.27 4.26 1.23
N ALA A 68 -3.05 4.17 0.71
CA ALA A 68 -2.49 2.92 0.20
C ALA A 68 -2.43 1.83 1.29
N LEU A 69 -1.94 2.16 2.49
CA LEU A 69 -1.94 1.26 3.66
C LEU A 69 -3.35 0.78 4.01
N THR A 70 -4.34 1.66 3.94
CA THR A 70 -5.74 1.30 4.21
C THR A 70 -6.26 0.30 3.18
N SER A 71 -5.95 0.47 1.90
CA SER A 71 -6.32 -0.46 0.83
C SER A 71 -5.65 -1.83 1.02
N VAL A 72 -4.35 -1.84 1.27
CA VAL A 72 -3.56 -3.05 1.58
C VAL A 72 -4.16 -3.80 2.77
N ASN A 73 -4.50 -3.10 3.85
CA ASN A 73 -5.16 -3.73 5.00
C ASN A 73 -6.53 -4.33 4.65
N LYS A 74 -7.31 -3.68 3.76
CA LYS A 74 -8.59 -4.20 3.29
C LYS A 74 -8.44 -5.45 2.43
N PHE A 75 -7.43 -5.51 1.57
CA PHE A 75 -7.15 -6.72 0.76
C PHE A 75 -6.93 -7.93 1.66
N LEU A 76 -6.15 -7.76 2.73
CA LEU A 76 -5.92 -8.80 3.74
C LEU A 76 -7.18 -9.11 4.55
N SER A 77 -7.87 -8.07 5.04
CA SER A 77 -9.01 -8.22 5.97
C SER A 77 -10.25 -8.79 5.31
N TYR A 78 -10.43 -8.56 4.00
CA TYR A 78 -11.56 -9.05 3.22
C TYR A 78 -11.24 -10.36 2.49
N ALA A 79 -10.08 -10.97 2.76
CA ALA A 79 -9.64 -12.21 2.14
C ALA A 79 -9.66 -12.15 0.60
N LEU A 80 -9.22 -11.02 0.04
CA LEU A 80 -9.11 -10.85 -1.43
C LEU A 80 -7.89 -11.58 -2.01
N ILE A 81 -7.01 -12.08 -1.16
CA ILE A 81 -5.83 -12.87 -1.53
C ILE A 81 -6.13 -14.32 -1.17
N ASP A 82 -6.24 -15.18 -2.18
CA ASP A 82 -6.44 -16.61 -1.97
C ASP A 82 -5.16 -17.23 -1.38
N PRO A 83 -5.20 -17.82 -0.16
CA PRO A 83 -4.02 -18.43 0.45
C PRO A 83 -3.48 -19.64 -0.32
N THR A 84 -4.20 -20.17 -1.31
CA THR A 84 -3.79 -21.32 -2.12
C THR A 84 -3.21 -20.96 -3.49
N HIS A 85 -3.31 -19.69 -3.90
CA HIS A 85 -2.77 -19.22 -5.17
C HIS A 85 -1.22 -19.22 -5.17
N GLU A 86 -0.60 -19.61 -6.28
CA GLU A 86 0.87 -19.78 -6.39
C GLU A 86 1.66 -18.50 -6.10
N GLY A 87 1.17 -17.35 -6.59
CA GLY A 87 1.76 -16.04 -6.33
C GLY A 87 1.51 -15.46 -4.92
N THR A 88 0.77 -16.16 -4.04
CA THR A 88 0.45 -15.60 -2.73
C THR A 88 1.67 -15.46 -1.84
N ALA A 89 2.59 -16.43 -1.83
CA ALA A 89 3.79 -16.33 -1.01
C ALA A 89 4.63 -15.08 -1.36
N GLU A 90 4.87 -14.86 -2.65
CA GLU A 90 5.57 -13.67 -3.12
C GLU A 90 4.79 -12.38 -2.78
N GLY A 91 3.46 -12.38 -2.96
CA GLY A 91 2.63 -11.22 -2.58
C GLY A 91 2.72 -10.86 -1.11
N MET A 92 2.76 -11.86 -0.22
CA MET A 92 2.87 -11.65 1.23
C MET A 92 4.25 -11.13 1.63
N GLU A 93 5.32 -11.65 1.03
CA GLU A 93 6.69 -11.15 1.21
C GLU A 93 6.81 -9.69 0.73
N ASN A 94 6.30 -9.39 -0.47
CA ASN A 94 6.29 -8.03 -1.01
C ASN A 94 5.52 -7.05 -0.12
N MET A 95 4.39 -7.47 0.46
CA MET A 95 3.62 -6.67 1.41
C MET A 95 4.39 -6.44 2.71
N ALA A 96 4.99 -7.48 3.28
CA ALA A 96 5.79 -7.36 4.50
C ALA A 96 6.93 -6.36 4.29
N ASP A 97 7.73 -6.58 3.25
CA ASP A 97 8.87 -5.76 2.89
C ASP A 97 8.49 -4.29 2.60
N ALA A 98 7.43 -4.05 1.83
CA ALA A 98 6.96 -2.69 1.56
C ALA A 98 6.50 -1.96 2.83
N VAL A 99 5.80 -2.65 3.73
CA VAL A 99 5.19 -2.05 4.92
C VAL A 99 6.22 -1.86 6.04
N THR A 100 7.18 -2.77 6.21
CA THR A 100 8.29 -2.61 7.16
C THR A 100 9.25 -1.49 6.76
N HIS A 101 9.35 -1.22 5.46
CA HIS A 101 10.17 -0.15 4.88
C HIS A 101 9.36 1.07 4.42
N ALA A 102 8.11 1.20 4.86
CA ALA A 102 7.24 2.29 4.45
C ALA A 102 7.88 3.67 4.68
N ARG A 103 7.75 4.55 3.69
CA ARG A 103 8.25 5.92 3.70
C ARG A 103 7.10 6.87 3.37
N PHE A 104 7.19 8.08 3.89
CA PHE A 104 6.29 9.16 3.51
C PHE A 104 6.89 10.51 3.89
N VAL A 105 6.53 11.53 3.13
CA VAL A 105 6.84 12.91 3.45
C VAL A 105 5.98 13.33 4.64
N GLY A 106 6.63 13.55 5.78
CA GLY A 106 6.01 14.05 6.99
C GLY A 106 5.33 15.39 6.74
N THR A 107 4.12 15.55 7.25
CA THR A 107 3.28 16.72 6.99
C THR A 107 3.05 17.52 8.26
N ASP A 108 2.38 16.90 9.23
CA ASP A 108 2.22 17.38 10.58
C ASP A 108 2.23 16.18 11.55
N PRO A 109 2.64 16.36 12.81
CA PRO A 109 2.83 15.24 13.73
C PRO A 109 1.58 14.36 13.93
N ALA A 110 0.38 14.94 13.94
CA ALA A 110 -0.85 14.18 14.17
C ALA A 110 -1.21 13.32 12.96
N SER A 111 -1.05 13.86 11.74
CA SER A 111 -1.21 13.10 10.50
C SER A 111 -0.20 11.95 10.42
N ASP A 112 1.06 12.22 10.78
CA ASP A 112 2.14 11.24 10.71
C ASP A 112 1.91 10.08 11.71
N GLU A 113 1.45 10.35 12.94
CA GLU A 113 1.04 9.33 13.91
C GLU A 113 -0.09 8.42 13.39
N VAL A 114 -1.06 8.98 12.65
CA VAL A 114 -2.13 8.19 12.03
C VAL A 114 -1.57 7.24 10.97
N VAL A 115 -0.57 7.67 10.19
CA VAL A 115 0.09 6.81 9.20
C VAL A 115 0.87 5.69 9.89
N LEU A 116 1.63 6.01 10.93
CA LEU A 116 2.36 5.01 11.74
C LEU A 116 1.40 3.97 12.34
N MET A 117 0.24 4.40 12.85
CA MET A 117 -0.77 3.46 13.36
C MET A 117 -1.31 2.55 12.25
N LYS A 118 -1.51 3.07 11.04
CA LYS A 118 -1.94 2.27 9.88
C LYS A 118 -0.88 1.25 9.45
N ILE A 119 0.41 1.59 9.53
CA ILE A 119 1.51 0.65 9.32
C ILE A 119 1.37 -0.51 10.32
N LEU A 120 1.27 -0.22 11.61
CA LEU A 120 1.11 -1.25 12.65
C LEU A 120 -0.13 -2.12 12.42
N GLN A 121 -1.24 -1.54 11.96
CA GLN A 121 -2.45 -2.30 11.63
C GLN A 121 -2.23 -3.28 10.48
N VAL A 122 -1.58 -2.86 9.39
CA VAL A 122 -1.27 -3.75 8.26
C VAL A 122 -0.33 -4.88 8.70
N LEU A 123 0.75 -4.54 9.42
CA LEU A 123 1.70 -5.51 9.96
C LEU A 123 1.03 -6.55 10.87
N ARG A 124 0.12 -6.11 11.74
CA ARG A 124 -0.68 -7.01 12.57
C ARG A 124 -1.56 -7.92 11.71
N THR A 125 -2.24 -7.39 10.70
CA THR A 125 -3.13 -8.19 9.85
C THR A 125 -2.35 -9.23 9.03
N LEU A 126 -1.16 -8.88 8.52
CA LEU A 126 -0.26 -9.81 7.85
C LEU A 126 0.03 -11.05 8.71
N LEU A 127 0.31 -10.86 10.01
CA LEU A 127 0.61 -11.95 10.94
C LEU A 127 -0.60 -12.80 11.34
N LEU A 128 -1.83 -12.31 11.11
CA LEU A 128 -3.06 -12.95 11.62
C LEU A 128 -3.97 -13.51 10.53
N THR A 129 -3.77 -13.13 9.27
CA THR A 129 -4.57 -13.62 8.14
C THR A 129 -4.08 -15.00 7.70
N PRO A 130 -4.95 -15.88 7.13
CA PRO A 130 -4.52 -17.19 6.62
C PRO A 130 -3.40 -17.12 5.58
N ALA A 131 -3.44 -16.12 4.68
CA ALA A 131 -2.36 -15.91 3.71
C ALA A 131 -1.01 -15.58 4.40
N GLY A 132 -1.04 -15.06 5.63
CA GLY A 132 0.12 -14.79 6.49
C GLY A 132 0.95 -16.02 6.82
N ALA A 133 0.39 -17.23 6.68
CA ALA A 133 1.13 -18.48 6.86
C ALA A 133 2.27 -18.66 5.84
N HIS A 134 2.26 -17.91 4.74
CA HIS A 134 3.34 -17.91 3.75
C HIS A 134 4.52 -17.02 4.12
N LEU A 135 4.40 -16.19 5.16
CA LEU A 135 5.51 -15.33 5.60
C LEU A 135 6.67 -16.17 6.12
N THR A 136 7.87 -15.85 5.65
CA THR A 136 9.11 -16.41 6.17
C THR A 136 9.38 -15.95 7.59
N ASN A 137 10.14 -16.75 8.34
CA ASN A 137 10.60 -16.36 9.68
C ASN A 137 11.42 -15.06 9.66
N GLU A 138 12.13 -14.80 8.56
CA GLU A 138 12.89 -13.56 8.36
C GLU A 138 11.92 -12.36 8.28
N SER A 139 10.92 -12.42 7.40
CA SER A 139 9.89 -11.39 7.30
C SER A 139 9.13 -11.19 8.61
N VAL A 140 8.80 -12.26 9.33
CA VAL A 140 8.18 -12.14 10.67
C VAL A 140 9.11 -11.40 11.65
N CYS A 141 10.40 -11.69 11.65
CA CYS A 141 11.39 -10.97 12.48
C CYS A 141 11.46 -9.49 12.11
N GLU A 142 11.49 -9.16 10.82
CA GLU A 142 11.51 -7.77 10.35
C GLU A 142 10.23 -7.01 10.73
N ILE A 143 9.06 -7.66 10.62
CA ILE A 143 7.79 -7.11 11.07
C ILE A 143 7.86 -6.75 12.56
N MET A 144 8.36 -7.66 13.41
CA MET A 144 8.51 -7.40 14.84
C MET A 144 9.46 -6.23 15.11
N GLN A 145 10.61 -6.18 14.43
CA GLN A 145 11.59 -5.10 14.58
C GLN A 145 11.02 -3.74 14.15
N SER A 146 10.26 -3.71 13.06
CA SER A 146 9.57 -2.50 12.60
C SER A 146 8.55 -2.01 13.63
N CYS A 147 7.75 -2.91 14.21
CA CYS A 147 6.82 -2.58 15.29
C CYS A 147 7.54 -1.99 16.51
N PHE A 148 8.69 -2.53 16.92
CA PHE A 148 9.47 -1.97 18.03
C PHE A 148 9.97 -0.56 17.71
N ARG A 149 10.54 -0.35 16.51
CA ARG A 149 11.05 0.95 16.05
C ARG A 149 9.98 2.04 15.99
N ILE A 150 8.72 1.67 15.72
CA ILE A 150 7.61 2.64 15.68
C ILE A 150 7.14 2.97 17.10
N CYS A 151 7.14 2.00 18.02
CA CYS A 151 6.53 2.15 19.35
C CYS A 151 7.49 2.64 20.45
N PHE A 152 8.81 2.50 20.28
CA PHE A 152 9.83 2.77 21.30
C PHE A 152 11.03 3.50 20.71
#